data_AF-A0A4D4KS14-F1
#
_entry.id   AF-A0A4D4KS14-F1
#
_cell.length_a   1.000
_cell.length_b   1.000
_cell.length_c   1.000
_cell.angle_alpha   90.00
_cell.angle_beta   90.00
_cell.angle_gamma   90.00
#
_symmetry.space_group_name_H-M   'P 1'
#
loop_
_entity.id
_entity.type
_entity.pdbx_description
1 polymer ?
#
loop_
_entity_poly.entity_id
_entity_poly.type
_entity_poly.pdbx_seq_one_letter_code
_entity_poly.pdbx_strand_id
1 'polypeptide(L)'
;MDVRYDLGDDHRLVGTLCPDMKLTLGRPGPDVVTAVTRSADLLREGCGFLHDLVDRAEAGDAAAAWTGRVNTVTARTDRVDVDALLIRPDGLVAWALPTGRDLDATTLVRALNTWFGQPA
;
A
#
# COMPACT_ATOMS: atom_id res chain seq x y z
N MET A 1 21.03 4.11 3.05
CA MET A 1 21.08 4.21 4.53
C MET A 1 19.84 3.47 5.00
N ASP A 2 20.00 2.22 5.43
CA ASP A 2 18.87 1.31 5.68
C ASP A 2 18.42 1.43 7.13
N VAL A 3 17.59 2.42 7.41
CA VAL A 3 16.90 2.54 8.70
C VAL A 3 15.59 1.74 8.61
N ARG A 4 15.42 0.76 9.50
CA ARG A 4 14.17 0.01 9.68
C ARG A 4 13.63 0.26 11.08
N TYR A 5 12.42 0.77 11.17
CA TYR A 5 11.68 0.87 12.43
C TYR A 5 10.97 -0.46 12.72
N ASP A 6 10.98 -0.90 13.97
CA ASP A 6 10.15 -2.03 14.39
C ASP A 6 8.70 -1.56 14.54
N LEU A 7 7.86 -1.90 13.57
CA LEU A 7 6.44 -1.57 13.56
C LEU A 7 5.55 -2.79 13.86
N GLY A 8 6.14 -3.92 14.31
CA GLY A 8 5.38 -5.12 14.70
C GLY A 8 4.88 -6.00 13.56
N ASP A 9 5.48 -5.90 12.37
CA ASP A 9 5.21 -6.77 11.21
C ASP A 9 6.51 -7.36 10.66
N ASP A 10 6.51 -8.66 10.41
CA ASP A 10 7.68 -9.44 10.01
C ASP A 10 8.12 -9.17 8.56
N HIS A 11 7.30 -8.51 7.73
CA HIS A 11 7.67 -8.25 6.35
C HIS A 11 8.84 -7.26 6.25
N ARG A 12 9.85 -7.57 5.44
CA ARG A 12 11.13 -6.83 5.35
C ARG A 12 11.00 -5.36 4.93
N LEU A 13 9.92 -5.01 4.23
CA LEU A 13 9.63 -3.63 3.83
C LEU A 13 9.02 -2.81 4.97
N VAL A 14 8.39 -3.44 5.96
CA VAL A 14 7.74 -2.68 7.04
C VAL A 14 8.78 -1.92 7.86
N GLY A 15 8.49 -0.66 8.15
CA GLY A 15 9.37 0.24 8.87
C GLY A 15 10.53 0.80 8.04
N THR A 16 10.63 0.48 6.75
CA THR A 16 11.55 1.14 5.83
C THR A 16 10.83 2.17 4.97
N LEU A 17 11.58 3.06 4.34
CA LEU A 17 11.03 3.90 3.27
C LEU A 17 10.52 3.01 2.14
N CYS A 18 9.38 3.38 1.56
CA CYS A 18 8.85 2.73 0.37
C CYS A 18 9.90 2.83 -0.73
N PRO A 19 10.31 1.71 -1.33
CA PRO A 19 11.17 1.73 -2.50
C PRO A 19 10.53 2.56 -3.61
N ASP A 20 11.35 3.28 -4.39
CA ASP A 20 10.87 3.93 -5.61
C ASP A 20 10.55 2.84 -6.64
N MET A 21 9.29 2.40 -6.67
CA MET A 21 8.80 1.37 -7.57
C MET A 21 7.95 1.98 -8.67
N LYS A 22 8.10 1.42 -9.86
CA LYS A 22 7.28 1.78 -11.01
C LYS A 22 5.91 1.13 -10.84
N LEU A 23 4.88 1.96 -10.73
CA LEU A 23 3.49 1.55 -10.62
C LEU A 23 2.80 1.75 -11.96
N THR A 24 2.18 0.70 -12.45
CA THR A 24 1.35 0.71 -13.64
C THR A 24 -0.10 0.73 -13.20
N LEU A 25 -0.74 1.89 -13.25
CA LEU A 25 -2.12 2.12 -12.84
C LEU A 25 -3.09 1.61 -13.91
N GLY A 26 -4.16 0.95 -13.47
CA GLY A 26 -5.24 0.46 -14.32
C GLY A 26 -5.31 -1.06 -14.41
N ARG A 27 -6.55 -1.58 -14.46
CA ARG A 27 -6.84 -2.99 -14.73
C ARG A 27 -6.50 -3.30 -16.20
N PRO A 28 -5.95 -4.47 -16.55
CA PRO A 28 -5.77 -4.84 -17.95
C PRO A 28 -7.15 -4.93 -18.63
N GLY A 29 -7.40 -3.99 -19.53
CA GLY A 29 -8.56 -3.97 -20.41
C GLY A 29 -8.15 -3.27 -21.71
N PRO A 30 -8.77 -3.64 -22.85
CA PRO A 30 -8.40 -3.10 -24.16
C PRO A 30 -8.52 -1.57 -24.27
N ASP A 31 -9.33 -0.96 -23.38
CA ASP A 31 -9.66 0.48 -23.40
C ASP A 31 -9.12 1.25 -22.19
N VAL A 32 -8.19 0.67 -21.41
CA VAL A 32 -7.67 1.33 -20.20
C VAL A 32 -6.44 2.17 -20.51
N VAL A 33 -6.52 3.47 -20.21
CA VAL A 33 -5.35 4.36 -20.18
C VAL A 33 -4.44 3.90 -19.06
N THR A 34 -3.36 3.23 -19.44
CA THR A 34 -2.34 2.78 -18.49
C THR A 34 -1.47 3.97 -18.11
N ALA A 35 -1.62 4.47 -16.89
CA ALA A 35 -0.75 5.52 -16.36
C ALA A 35 0.41 4.88 -15.60
N VAL A 36 1.63 5.31 -15.90
CA VAL A 36 2.81 4.91 -15.13
C VAL A 36 3.11 6.02 -14.13
N THR A 37 3.16 5.68 -12.85
CA THR A 37 3.56 6.59 -11.78
C THR A 37 4.65 5.96 -10.91
N ARG A 38 5.30 6.77 -10.08
CA ARG A 38 6.19 6.30 -9.02
C ARG A 38 5.52 6.45 -7.67
N SER A 39 5.81 5.55 -6.73
CA SER A 39 5.30 5.67 -5.37
C SER A 39 5.63 7.02 -4.73
N ALA A 40 6.82 7.57 -5.01
CA ALA A 40 7.22 8.89 -4.54
C ALA A 40 6.35 10.04 -5.08
N ASP A 41 5.77 9.89 -6.28
CA ASP A 41 4.92 10.92 -6.87
C ASP A 41 3.56 10.99 -6.18
N LEU A 42 3.01 9.83 -5.79
CA LEU A 42 1.75 9.73 -5.06
C LEU A 42 1.87 10.35 -3.65
N LEU A 43 3.00 10.11 -2.98
CA LEU A 43 3.25 10.64 -1.63
C LEU A 43 3.29 12.18 -1.55
N ARG A 44 3.42 12.90 -2.68
CA ARG A 44 3.38 14.37 -2.69
C ARG A 44 2.05 14.96 -2.25
N GLU A 45 0.97 14.17 -2.30
CA GLU A 45 -0.36 14.60 -1.84
C GLU A 45 -0.44 14.72 -0.32
N GLY A 46 0.56 14.22 0.42
CA GLY A 46 0.55 14.24 1.90
C GLY A 46 -0.47 13.28 2.52
N CYS A 47 -1.03 12.37 1.73
CA CYS A 47 -1.95 11.33 2.15
C CYS A 47 -1.25 9.98 2.29
N GLY A 48 -1.86 9.07 3.05
CA GLY A 48 -1.44 7.66 3.06
C GLY A 48 -1.93 6.95 1.80
N PHE A 49 -1.23 5.88 1.43
CA PHE A 49 -1.60 5.05 0.28
C PHE A 49 -1.69 3.58 0.66
N LEU A 50 -2.73 2.91 0.19
CA LEU A 50 -2.78 1.45 0.13
C LEU A 50 -2.57 1.03 -1.33
N HIS A 51 -1.40 0.48 -1.64
CA HIS A 51 -1.16 -0.13 -2.95
C HIS A 51 -1.62 -1.58 -2.91
N ASP A 52 -2.61 -1.90 -3.74
CA ASP A 52 -3.02 -3.26 -4.05
C ASP A 52 -2.39 -3.64 -5.39
N LEU A 53 -1.41 -4.55 -5.35
CA LEU A 53 -0.56 -4.86 -6.51
C LEU A 53 -1.11 -6.04 -7.33
N VAL A 54 -2.18 -6.68 -6.85
CA VAL A 54 -2.74 -7.91 -7.41
C VAL A 54 -4.27 -7.85 -7.61
N ASP A 55 -4.89 -6.68 -7.45
CA ASP A 55 -6.34 -6.44 -7.66
C ASP A 55 -7.22 -7.29 -6.73
N ARG A 56 -6.88 -7.29 -5.43
CA ARG A 56 -7.65 -7.91 -4.35
C ARG A 56 -8.65 -6.91 -3.77
N ALA A 57 -9.92 -7.11 -4.11
CA ALA A 57 -11.03 -6.29 -3.62
C ALA A 57 -11.06 -6.19 -2.08
N GLU A 58 -10.69 -7.27 -1.39
CA GLU A 58 -10.69 -7.34 0.08
C GLU A 58 -9.76 -6.29 0.73
N ALA A 59 -8.66 -5.92 0.07
CA ALA A 59 -7.75 -4.90 0.56
C ALA A 59 -8.39 -3.50 0.50
N GLY A 60 -9.06 -3.21 -0.62
CA GLY A 60 -9.81 -1.96 -0.77
C GLY A 60 -10.98 -1.86 0.19
N ASP A 61 -11.75 -2.94 0.34
CA ASP A 61 -12.90 -3.01 1.25
C ASP A 61 -12.48 -2.80 2.71
N ALA A 62 -11.36 -3.41 3.15
CA ALA A 62 -10.83 -3.23 4.49
C ALA A 62 -10.38 -1.78 4.79
N ALA A 63 -9.92 -1.06 3.77
CA ALA A 63 -9.47 0.33 3.90
C ALA A 63 -10.56 1.37 3.64
N ALA A 64 -11.75 0.98 3.16
CA ALA A 64 -12.81 1.89 2.76
C ALA A 64 -13.21 2.89 3.86
N ALA A 65 -13.20 2.46 5.12
CA ALA A 65 -13.54 3.31 6.27
C ALA A 65 -12.49 4.41 6.60
N TRP A 66 -11.34 4.42 5.91
CA TRP A 66 -10.28 5.43 6.00
C TRP A 66 -10.19 6.35 4.78
N THR A 67 -11.18 6.28 3.87
CA THR A 67 -11.28 7.17 2.72
C THR A 67 -11.15 8.64 3.16
N GLY A 68 -10.31 9.41 2.46
CA GLY A 68 -9.97 10.80 2.79
C GLY A 68 -8.69 10.97 3.61
N ARG A 69 -8.19 9.90 4.24
CA ARG A 69 -6.83 9.83 4.85
C ARG A 69 -5.92 8.85 4.12
N VAL A 70 -6.51 7.77 3.59
CA VAL A 70 -5.83 6.72 2.85
C VAL A 70 -6.45 6.59 1.47
N ASN A 71 -5.62 6.68 0.43
CA ASN A 71 -5.99 6.47 -0.95
C ASN A 71 -5.63 5.04 -1.35
N THR A 72 -6.65 4.24 -1.69
CA THR A 72 -6.41 2.90 -2.25
C THR A 72 -6.12 3.01 -3.75
N VAL A 73 -4.99 2.44 -4.16
CA VAL A 73 -4.51 2.45 -5.55
C VAL A 73 -4.24 1.02 -5.98
N THR A 74 -5.05 0.52 -6.92
CA THR A 74 -4.76 -0.74 -7.60
C THR A 74 -3.76 -0.49 -8.71
N ALA A 75 -2.62 -1.19 -8.65
CA ALA A 75 -1.54 -1.01 -9.60
C ALA A 75 -0.84 -2.35 -9.87
N ARG A 76 0.09 -2.35 -10.82
CA ARG A 76 1.06 -3.44 -10.99
C ARG A 76 2.47 -2.92 -10.85
N THR A 77 3.35 -3.78 -10.41
CA THR A 77 4.79 -3.52 -10.28
C THR A 77 5.58 -4.73 -10.75
N ASP A 78 6.86 -4.53 -11.02
CA ASP A 78 7.84 -5.57 -11.29
C ASP A 78 8.35 -6.27 -10.02
N ARG A 79 8.00 -5.76 -8.83
CA ARG A 79 8.27 -6.44 -7.57
C ARG A 79 7.48 -7.74 -7.45
N VAL A 80 8.14 -8.75 -6.88
CA VAL A 80 7.63 -10.12 -6.72
C VAL A 80 7.61 -10.58 -5.26
N ASP A 81 7.95 -9.69 -4.33
CA ASP A 81 8.05 -9.99 -2.91
C ASP A 81 6.84 -9.50 -2.09
N VAL A 82 5.97 -8.68 -2.68
CA VAL A 82 4.83 -8.07 -1.99
C VAL A 82 3.61 -7.94 -2.90
N ASP A 83 2.43 -8.28 -2.37
CA ASP A 83 1.14 -8.21 -3.05
C ASP A 83 0.36 -6.94 -2.67
N ALA A 84 0.59 -6.38 -1.48
CA ALA A 84 -0.01 -5.11 -1.07
C ALA A 84 0.86 -4.36 -0.06
N LEU A 85 0.78 -3.03 -0.06
CA LEU A 85 1.56 -2.15 0.83
C LEU A 85 0.70 -1.03 1.37
N LEU A 86 0.74 -0.82 2.69
CA LEU A 86 0.24 0.40 3.31
C LEU A 86 1.42 1.34 3.56
N ILE A 87 1.36 2.54 3.00
CA ILE A 87 2.41 3.55 3.06
C ILE A 87 1.85 4.80 3.74
N ARG A 88 2.62 5.31 4.70
CA ARG A 88 2.34 6.55 5.43
C ARG A 88 2.60 7.79 4.57
N PRO A 89 2.06 8.96 4.95
CA PRO A 89 2.34 10.23 4.27
C PRO A 89 3.83 10.60 4.18
N ASP A 90 4.65 10.12 5.12
CA ASP A 90 6.10 10.32 5.14
C ASP A 90 6.88 9.29 4.31
N GLY A 91 6.18 8.40 3.62
CA GLY A 91 6.75 7.38 2.76
C GLY A 91 7.21 6.11 3.48
N LEU A 92 7.02 5.99 4.79
CA LEU A 92 7.32 4.75 5.51
C LEU A 92 6.25 3.69 5.23
N VAL A 93 6.69 2.45 4.99
CA VAL A 93 5.80 1.31 4.89
C VAL A 93 5.32 0.93 6.29
N ALA A 94 4.02 1.02 6.52
CA ALA A 94 3.37 0.73 7.79
C ALA A 94 2.90 -0.73 7.91
N TRP A 95 2.63 -1.38 6.78
CA TRP A 95 2.18 -2.77 6.70
C TRP A 95 2.42 -3.30 5.28
N ALA A 96 2.60 -4.61 5.14
CA ALA A 96 2.79 -5.25 3.86
C ALA A 96 2.18 -6.65 3.83
N LEU A 97 1.57 -7.01 2.70
CA LEU A 97 1.13 -8.38 2.41
C LEU A 97 2.21 -9.10 1.59
N PRO A 98 2.89 -10.12 2.14
CA PRO A 98 3.87 -10.89 1.37
C PRO A 98 3.21 -11.58 0.17
N THR A 99 3.96 -11.74 -0.92
CA THR A 99 3.43 -12.38 -2.13
C THR A 99 2.90 -13.78 -1.90
N GLY A 100 1.70 -14.06 -2.44
CA GLY A 100 1.07 -15.38 -2.36
C GLY A 100 0.51 -15.74 -0.98
N ARG A 101 0.47 -14.79 -0.03
CA ARG A 101 -0.23 -14.96 1.25
C ARG A 101 -1.68 -14.48 1.14
N ASP A 102 -2.55 -15.07 1.95
CA ASP A 102 -3.91 -14.58 2.13
C ASP A 102 -3.90 -13.26 2.90
N LEU A 103 -4.83 -12.37 2.54
CA LEU A 103 -4.98 -11.10 3.25
C LEU A 103 -5.62 -11.36 4.62
N ASP A 104 -4.85 -11.15 5.69
CA ASP A 104 -5.45 -11.01 7.02
C ASP A 104 -5.91 -9.55 7.22
N ALA A 105 -7.21 -9.31 6.97
CA ALA A 105 -7.83 -8.01 7.13
C ALA A 105 -7.63 -7.42 8.55
N THR A 106 -7.49 -8.26 9.58
CA THR A 106 -7.26 -7.80 10.97
C THR A 106 -5.94 -7.06 11.09
N THR A 107 -4.89 -7.56 10.42
CA THR A 107 -3.56 -6.93 10.45
C THR A 107 -3.56 -5.59 9.73
N LEU A 108 -4.20 -5.52 8.56
CA LEU A 108 -4.36 -4.28 7.80
C LEU A 108 -5.19 -3.25 8.59
N VAL A 109 -6.33 -3.66 9.15
CA VAL A 109 -7.18 -2.77 9.98
C VAL A 109 -6.44 -2.30 11.23
N ARG A 110 -5.64 -3.15 11.88
CA ARG A 110 -4.79 -2.73 13.01
C ARG A 110 -3.77 -1.68 12.59
N ALA A 111 -3.10 -1.86 11.45
CA ALA A 111 -2.15 -0.88 10.93
C ALA A 111 -2.85 0.43 10.57
N LEU A 112 -4.01 0.38 9.90
CA LEU A 112 -4.83 1.55 9.58
C LEU A 112 -5.22 2.33 10.84
N ASN A 113 -5.70 1.65 11.88
CA ASN A 113 -6.02 2.28 13.17
C ASN A 113 -4.79 2.91 13.83
N THR A 114 -3.65 2.21 13.80
CA THR A 114 -2.41 2.66 14.47
C THR A 114 -1.86 3.92 13.84
N TRP A 115 -1.86 4.01 12.50
CA TRP A 115 -1.18 5.08 11.77
C TRP A 115 -2.10 6.18 11.29
N PHE A 116 -3.37 5.88 11.06
CA PHE A 116 -4.35 6.84 10.52
C PHE A 116 -5.49 7.13 11.51
N GLY A 117 -5.51 6.51 12.69
CA GLY A 117 -6.53 6.70 13.71
C GLY A 117 -7.80 5.88 13.46
N GLN A 118 -8.85 6.11 14.27
CA GLN A 118 -10.11 5.38 14.14
C GLN A 118 -10.79 5.63 12.79
N PRO A 119 -11.56 4.66 12.25
CA PRO A 119 -12.34 4.83 11.03
C PRO A 119 -13.34 5.99 11.18
N ALA A 120 -13.72 6.60 10.06
CA ALA A 120 -14.70 7.68 10.03
C ALA A 120 -16.13 7.21 10.33
#